data_AF-A0A933K7F3-F1
#
_entry.id   AF-A0A933K7F3-F1
#
_cell.length_a   1.000
_cell.length_b   1.000
_cell.length_c   1.000
_cell.angle_alpha   90.00
_cell.angle_beta   90.00
_cell.angle_gamma   90.00
#
_symmetry.space_group_name_H-M   'P 1'
#
loop_
_entity.id
_entity.type
_entity.pdbx_description
1 polymer ?
#
loop_
_entity_poly.entity_id
_entity_poly.type
_entity_poly.pdbx_seq_one_letter_code
_entity_poly.pdbx_strand_id
1 'polypeptide(L)'
;MTCTTPASSTSGPKALVVTSSTHGVSNQATFTYNVTPTISALDPNNGPKAGGTTIAVHGANFGGVISVTVGGTPATVLGSDTNTVTCTTPLSSTTGPKAVVVTSSTHGVSNEATFTYNVTPTISA
;
A
#
# COMPACT_ATOMS: atom_id res chain seq x y z
N MET A 1 -15.98 -24.01 2.75
CA MET A 1 -16.50 -22.98 3.67
C MET A 1 -15.42 -21.90 3.78
N THR A 2 -15.73 -20.67 3.38
CA THR A 2 -14.81 -19.53 3.42
C THR A 2 -15.46 -18.41 4.21
N CYS A 3 -14.71 -17.79 5.12
CA CYS A 3 -15.17 -16.69 5.96
C CYS A 3 -14.10 -15.60 5.94
N THR A 4 -14.50 -14.34 5.85
CA THR A 4 -13.61 -13.18 5.85
C THR A 4 -13.47 -12.62 7.26
N THR A 5 -12.24 -12.43 7.71
CA THR A 5 -11.97 -11.80 9.02
C THR A 5 -12.30 -10.31 8.98
N PRO A 6 -12.82 -9.72 10.07
CA PRO A 6 -13.03 -8.28 10.16
C PRO A 6 -11.70 -7.52 10.28
N ALA A 7 -11.69 -6.23 9.93
CA ALA A 7 -10.53 -5.38 10.15
C ALA A 7 -10.24 -5.26 11.67
N SER A 8 -8.95 -5.37 12.06
CA SER A 8 -8.50 -5.18 13.44
C SER A 8 -7.56 -3.99 13.52
N SER A 9 -7.83 -3.08 14.46
CA SER A 9 -6.95 -1.95 14.79
C SER A 9 -5.75 -2.34 15.67
N THR A 10 -5.73 -3.59 16.16
CA THR A 10 -4.67 -4.12 17.02
C THR A 10 -3.94 -5.25 16.32
N SER A 11 -2.60 -5.19 16.29
CA SER A 11 -1.77 -6.32 15.86
C SER A 11 -1.61 -7.34 16.98
N GLY A 12 -1.48 -8.60 16.59
CA GLY A 12 -1.21 -9.70 17.50
C GLY A 12 -2.11 -10.92 17.27
N PRO A 13 -1.83 -12.02 17.97
CA PRO A 13 -2.61 -13.25 17.90
C PRO A 13 -4.00 -13.03 18.49
N LYS A 14 -5.03 -13.42 17.75
CA LYS A 14 -6.40 -13.57 18.22
C LYS A 14 -6.86 -15.01 18.07
N ALA A 15 -7.63 -15.46 19.06
CA ALA A 15 -8.27 -16.76 19.02
C ALA A 15 -9.35 -16.79 17.92
N LEU A 16 -9.29 -17.81 17.08
CA LEU A 16 -10.29 -18.13 16.07
C LEU A 16 -11.01 -19.41 16.48
N VAL A 17 -12.34 -19.32 16.60
CA VAL A 17 -13.21 -20.46 16.88
C VAL A 17 -14.39 -20.44 15.91
N VAL A 18 -14.79 -21.60 15.45
CA VAL A 18 -15.99 -21.77 14.63
C VAL A 18 -17.11 -22.27 15.55
N THR A 19 -18.22 -21.55 15.60
CA THR A 19 -19.39 -21.96 16.39
C THR A 19 -20.47 -22.46 15.44
N SER A 20 -20.96 -23.67 15.69
CA SER A 20 -22.09 -24.28 15.00
C SER A 20 -23.28 -24.40 15.95
N SER A 21 -24.47 -23.98 15.51
CA SER A 21 -25.70 -24.06 16.31
C SER A 21 -26.12 -25.49 16.65
N THR A 22 -25.63 -26.48 15.90
CA THR A 22 -25.98 -27.91 16.06
C THR A 22 -24.81 -28.76 16.57
N HIS A 23 -23.57 -28.28 16.46
CA HIS A 23 -22.36 -29.07 16.76
C HIS A 23 -21.42 -28.40 17.78
N GLY A 24 -21.82 -27.27 18.38
CA GLY A 24 -21.02 -26.59 19.40
C GLY A 24 -19.86 -25.76 18.86
N VAL A 25 -18.85 -25.50 19.70
CA VAL A 25 -17.67 -24.67 19.38
C VAL A 25 -16.50 -25.57 18.97
N SER A 26 -15.77 -25.20 17.92
CA SER A 26 -14.57 -25.91 17.45
C SER A 26 -13.38 -25.77 18.42
N ASN A 27 -12.29 -26.49 18.13
CA ASN A 27 -11.00 -26.19 18.73
C ASN A 27 -10.53 -24.77 18.38
N GLN A 28 -9.68 -24.19 19.24
CA GLN A 28 -9.10 -22.87 19.03
C GLN A 28 -7.96 -22.95 18.00
N ALA A 29 -8.06 -22.13 16.96
CA ALA A 29 -6.94 -21.78 16.09
C ALA A 29 -6.44 -20.38 16.44
N THR A 30 -5.21 -20.05 16.04
CA THR A 30 -4.67 -18.69 16.22
C THR A 30 -4.61 -17.98 14.88
N PHE A 31 -5.17 -16.77 14.82
CA PHE A 31 -5.05 -15.86 13.68
C PHE A 31 -4.31 -14.60 14.12
N THR A 32 -3.24 -14.22 13.42
CA THR A 32 -2.45 -13.04 13.77
C THR A 32 -2.82 -11.87 12.87
N TYR A 33 -3.20 -10.74 13.47
CA TYR A 33 -3.32 -9.47 12.75
C TYR A 33 -1.94 -8.81 12.67
N ASN A 34 -1.48 -8.52 11.46
CA ASN A 34 -0.22 -7.79 11.24
C ASN A 34 -0.50 -6.29 11.17
N VAL A 35 0.38 -5.48 11.77
CA VAL A 35 0.42 -4.03 11.47
C VAL A 35 0.83 -3.89 10.01
N THR A 36 0.02 -3.20 9.21
CA THR A 36 0.33 -2.86 7.82
C THR A 36 0.77 -1.40 7.69
N PRO A 37 1.58 -1.07 6.67
CA PRO A 37 1.87 0.31 6.35
C PRO A 37 0.58 1.04 5.94
N THR A 38 0.43 2.30 6.31
CA THR A 38 -0.73 3.10 5.93
C THR A 38 -0.26 4.35 5.22
N ILE A 39 -0.76 4.61 4.01
CA ILE A 39 -0.52 5.84 3.25
C ILE A 39 -1.65 6.81 3.57
N SER A 40 -1.29 8.01 4.06
CA SER A 40 -2.23 9.09 4.35
C SER A 40 -2.28 10.15 3.25
N ALA A 41 -1.15 10.44 2.59
CA ALA A 41 -1.07 11.46 1.54
C ALA A 41 0.11 11.22 0.59
N LEU A 42 0.01 11.80 -0.60
CA LEU A 42 1.07 11.87 -1.60
C LEU A 42 1.34 13.34 -1.95
N ASP A 43 2.61 13.74 -2.01
CA ASP A 43 3.01 15.08 -2.42
C ASP A 43 4.19 15.05 -3.41
N PRO A 44 3.99 15.43 -4.68
CA PRO A 44 2.70 15.69 -5.33
C PRO A 44 1.90 14.40 -5.56
N ASN A 45 0.58 14.53 -5.72
CA ASN A 45 -0.32 13.42 -6.07
C ASN A 45 -0.59 13.28 -7.59
N ASN A 46 0.11 14.06 -8.42
CA ASN A 46 0.01 14.00 -9.87
C ASN A 46 1.33 14.34 -10.57
N GLY A 47 1.48 13.90 -11.81
CA GLY A 47 2.68 14.17 -12.61
C GLY A 47 2.54 13.72 -14.07
N PRO A 48 3.50 14.05 -14.95
CA PRO A 48 3.46 13.66 -16.36
C PRO A 48 3.56 12.14 -16.55
N LYS A 49 2.84 11.58 -17.54
CA LYS A 49 2.91 10.15 -17.90
C LYS A 49 4.31 9.67 -18.28
N ALA A 50 5.23 10.59 -18.61
CA ALA A 50 6.63 10.29 -18.86
C ALA A 50 7.35 9.71 -17.62
N GLY A 51 6.78 9.84 -16.42
CA GLY A 51 7.42 9.44 -15.17
C GLY A 51 8.45 10.48 -14.71
N GLY A 52 9.33 10.08 -13.79
CA GLY A 52 10.39 10.94 -13.28
C GLY A 52 9.93 11.96 -12.23
N THR A 53 8.69 11.87 -11.75
CA THR A 53 8.19 12.75 -10.68
C THR A 53 8.65 12.21 -9.35
N THR A 54 9.44 12.99 -8.60
CA THR A 54 9.73 12.67 -7.20
C THR A 54 8.49 12.95 -6.37
N ILE A 55 8.01 11.91 -5.66
CA ILE A 55 6.86 11.98 -4.77
C ILE A 55 7.28 11.62 -3.34
N ALA A 56 6.71 12.34 -2.38
CA ALA A 56 6.75 12.01 -0.96
C ALA A 56 5.45 11.30 -0.57
N VAL A 57 5.58 10.07 -0.09
CA VAL A 57 4.49 9.25 0.44
C VAL A 57 4.47 9.42 1.95
N HIS A 58 3.45 10.06 2.48
CA HIS A 58 3.25 10.27 3.92
C HIS A 58 2.38 9.16 4.50
N GLY A 59 2.67 8.76 5.73
CA GLY A 59 1.99 7.63 6.33
C GLY A 59 2.55 7.17 7.67
N ALA A 60 2.33 5.88 7.95
CA ALA A 60 2.77 5.21 9.16
C ALA A 60 3.17 3.77 8.88
N ASN A 61 4.01 3.22 9.76
CA ASN A 61 4.51 1.84 9.71
C ASN A 61 5.27 1.51 8.42
N PHE A 62 6.03 2.48 7.88
CA PHE A 62 6.92 2.27 6.73
C PHE A 62 8.29 1.67 7.11
N GLY A 63 8.44 1.12 8.31
CA GLY A 63 9.69 0.42 8.68
C GLY A 63 10.03 -0.68 7.66
N GLY A 64 11.28 -0.75 7.21
CA GLY A 64 11.75 -1.82 6.31
C GLY A 64 11.09 -1.85 4.92
N VAL A 65 10.81 -0.69 4.31
CA VAL A 65 10.33 -0.63 2.91
C VAL A 65 11.28 -1.37 1.97
N ILE A 66 10.72 -2.28 1.16
CA ILE A 66 11.45 -3.04 0.14
C ILE A 66 11.03 -2.68 -1.28
N SER A 67 9.80 -2.18 -1.48
CA SER A 67 9.34 -1.74 -2.79
C SER A 67 8.21 -0.73 -2.68
N VAL A 68 8.12 0.13 -3.70
CA VAL A 68 6.96 0.99 -3.96
C VAL A 68 6.55 0.75 -5.40
N THR A 69 5.26 0.61 -5.66
CA THR A 69 4.73 0.44 -7.01
C THR A 69 3.70 1.52 -7.31
N VAL A 70 3.62 1.94 -8.57
CA VAL A 70 2.63 2.90 -9.08
C VAL A 70 1.93 2.26 -10.27
N GLY A 71 0.68 1.88 -10.10
CA GLY A 71 -0.11 1.18 -11.11
C GLY A 71 0.45 -0.20 -11.45
N GLY A 72 1.10 -0.87 -10.48
CA GLY A 72 1.78 -2.15 -10.66
C GLY A 72 3.21 -2.05 -11.18
N THR A 73 3.66 -0.88 -11.64
CA THR A 73 5.05 -0.68 -12.08
C THR A 73 5.95 -0.28 -10.91
N PRO A 74 7.11 -0.90 -10.71
CA PRO A 74 8.06 -0.50 -9.66
C PRO A 74 8.50 0.96 -9.79
N ALA A 75 8.40 1.70 -8.70
CA ALA A 75 8.98 3.04 -8.54
C ALA A 75 10.38 2.95 -7.94
N THR A 76 11.22 3.96 -8.21
CA THR A 76 12.56 4.02 -7.65
C THR A 76 12.53 4.65 -6.26
N VAL A 77 12.77 3.88 -5.20
CA VAL A 77 12.83 4.40 -3.84
C VAL A 77 14.14 5.18 -3.64
N LEU A 78 14.02 6.44 -3.22
CA LEU A 78 15.16 7.32 -2.94
C LEU A 78 15.54 7.32 -1.45
N GLY A 79 14.55 7.07 -0.60
CA GLY A 79 14.71 7.07 0.85
C GLY A 79 13.40 6.69 1.52
N SER A 80 13.50 6.10 2.71
CA SER A 80 12.35 5.73 3.52
C SER A 80 12.67 5.92 4.99
N ASP A 81 11.70 6.44 5.72
CA ASP A 81 11.67 6.51 7.17
C ASP A 81 10.36 5.87 7.67
N THR A 82 10.15 5.83 8.99
CA THR A 82 8.97 5.25 9.64
C THR A 82 7.63 5.87 9.22
N ASN A 83 7.63 7.15 8.82
CA ASN A 83 6.43 7.91 8.46
C ASN A 83 6.43 8.50 7.05
N THR A 84 7.56 8.42 6.32
CA THR A 84 7.69 9.02 4.99
C THR A 84 8.51 8.14 4.06
N VAL A 85 8.07 7.99 2.81
CA VAL A 85 8.85 7.33 1.75
C VAL A 85 8.98 8.28 0.56
N THR A 86 10.20 8.58 0.15
CA THR A 86 10.47 9.34 -1.06
C THR A 86 10.79 8.39 -2.20
N CYS A 87 10.08 8.50 -3.32
CA CYS A 87 10.34 7.69 -4.50
C CYS A 87 10.10 8.48 -5.80
N THR A 88 10.65 7.97 -6.90
CA THR A 88 10.45 8.52 -8.24
C THR A 88 9.48 7.65 -9.02
N THR A 89 8.44 8.28 -9.57
CA THR A 89 7.41 7.57 -10.34
C THR A 89 7.97 7.02 -11.67
N PRO A 90 7.59 5.79 -12.05
CA PRO A 90 7.98 5.22 -13.34
C PRO A 90 7.22 5.85 -14.50
N LEU A 91 7.64 5.56 -15.72
CA LEU A 91 6.84 5.90 -16.90
C LEU A 91 5.51 5.13 -16.89
N SER A 92 4.44 5.76 -17.37
CA SER A 92 3.14 5.13 -17.54
C SER A 92 2.72 5.13 -19.00
N SER A 93 2.24 3.99 -19.49
CA SER A 93 1.70 3.86 -20.84
C SER A 93 0.36 4.56 -21.02
N THR A 94 -0.36 4.81 -19.93
CA THR A 94 -1.68 5.44 -19.93
C THR A 94 -1.72 6.64 -19.00
N THR A 95 -2.49 7.66 -19.35
CA THR A 95 -2.88 8.73 -18.41
C THR A 95 -3.98 8.26 -17.47
N GLY A 96 -4.19 9.00 -16.39
CA GLY A 96 -5.25 8.75 -15.40
C GLY A 96 -4.74 8.25 -14.05
N PRO A 97 -5.66 7.90 -13.15
CA PRO A 97 -5.34 7.48 -11.79
C PRO A 97 -4.64 6.11 -11.78
N LYS A 98 -3.61 5.99 -10.93
CA LYS A 98 -2.85 4.78 -10.65
C LYS A 98 -2.72 4.59 -9.15
N ALA A 99 -2.87 3.34 -8.70
CA ALA A 99 -2.70 2.97 -7.30
C ALA A 99 -1.21 2.97 -6.93
N VAL A 100 -0.88 3.69 -5.86
CA VAL A 100 0.43 3.67 -5.20
C VAL A 100 0.35 2.71 -4.03
N VAL A 101 1.28 1.76 -3.99
CA VAL A 101 1.35 0.74 -2.94
C VAL A 101 2.78 0.63 -2.43
N VAL A 102 2.94 0.67 -1.11
CA VAL A 102 4.21 0.47 -0.42
C VAL A 102 4.24 -0.94 0.16
N THR A 103 5.33 -1.66 -0.09
CA THR A 103 5.58 -2.96 0.54
C THR A 103 6.75 -2.86 1.51
N SER A 104 6.50 -3.28 2.74
CA SER A 104 7.45 -3.40 3.82
C SER A 104 7.74 -4.87 4.12
N SER A 105 9.00 -5.16 4.41
CA SER A 105 9.46 -6.47 4.89
C SER A 105 8.95 -6.82 6.29
N THR A 106 8.63 -5.84 7.13
CA THR A 106 8.19 -6.05 8.52
C THR A 106 6.67 -5.95 8.68
N HIS A 107 6.01 -5.14 7.85
CA HIS A 107 4.59 -4.80 7.98
C HIS A 107 3.74 -5.29 6.79
N GLY A 108 4.35 -5.82 5.73
CA GLY A 108 3.62 -6.29 4.55
C GLY A 108 3.20 -5.15 3.64
N VAL A 109 2.00 -5.24 3.06
CA VAL A 109 1.53 -4.35 1.99
C VAL A 109 0.61 -3.26 2.54
N SER A 110 0.78 -2.03 2.04
CA SER A 110 -0.04 -0.88 2.43
C SER A 110 -1.45 -0.87 1.82
N ASN A 111 -2.28 0.08 2.24
CA ASN A 111 -3.44 0.50 1.43
C ASN A 111 -2.99 1.14 0.11
N GLU A 112 -3.94 1.32 -0.79
CA GLU A 112 -3.74 2.05 -2.05
C GLU A 112 -3.94 3.56 -1.84
N ALA A 113 -3.03 4.36 -2.40
CA ALA A 113 -3.22 5.79 -2.59
C ALA A 113 -3.30 6.11 -4.10
N THR A 114 -3.96 7.19 -4.49
CA THR A 114 -4.14 7.51 -5.91
C THR A 114 -3.14 8.56 -6.38
N PHE A 115 -2.31 8.21 -7.37
CA PHE A 115 -1.47 9.14 -8.12
C PHE A 115 -2.01 9.31 -9.54
N THR A 116 -2.14 10.54 -10.04
CA THR A 116 -2.71 10.80 -11.37
C THR A 116 -1.64 11.14 -12.40
N TYR A 117 -1.52 10.34 -13.45
CA TYR A 117 -0.68 10.66 -14.59
C TYR A 117 -1.41 11.57 -15.57
N ASN A 118 -0.85 12.75 -15.82
CA ASN A 118 -1.35 13.74 -16.76
C ASN A 118 -0.67 13.56 -18.12
N VAL A 119 -1.27 14.11 -19.17
CA VAL A 119 -0.58 14.23 -20.46
C VAL A 119 0.72 15.00 -20.26
N THR A 120 1.82 14.48 -20.81
CA THR A 120 3.08 15.22 -20.81
C THR A 120 2.87 16.50 -21.62
N PRO A 121 3.14 17.70 -21.08
CA PRO A 121 3.05 18.91 -21.87
C PRO A 121 4.09 18.84 -23.00
N THR A 122 3.61 18.88 -24.24
CA THR A 122 4.47 19.03 -25.43
C THR A 122 4.59 20.51 -25.73
N ILE A 123 5.82 21.03 -25.78
CA ILE A 123 6.06 22.35 -26.38
C ILE A 123 5.94 22.14 -27.90
N SER A 124 4.93 22.74 -28.51
CA SER A 124 4.86 22.83 -29.97
C SER A 124 5.67 24.06 -30.38
N ALA A 125 6.68 23.85 -31.24
CA ALA A 125 7.44 24.91 -31.89
C ALA A 125 6.69 25.47 -33.10
#